data_AF-W4PDA2-F1
#
_entry.id   AF-W4PDA2-F1
#
_cell.length_a   1.000
_cell.length_b   1.000
_cell.length_c   1.000
_cell.angle_alpha   90.00
_cell.angle_beta   90.00
_cell.angle_gamma   90.00
#
_symmetry.space_group_name_H-M   'P 1'
#
loop_
_entity.id
_entity.type
_entity.pdbx_description
1 polymer ?
#
loop_
_entity_poly.entity_id
_entity_poly.type
_entity_poly.pdbx_seq_one_letter_code
_entity_poly.pdbx_strand_id
1 'polypeptide(L)'
;MEAEKQMEMAGEYPDMVIGCFGGGSNFGGISFPFMRHNILNGKKTRFIAAEPASCPKLTRGKFQYDFGDEAGYTPLLPMFTLGHNFSPAHVHAGGLRYHGAGVIVSQLLKDGLMEATDIPQLESFEAGYLFAQMEGIIPAPESCHAIASAIREANKCKETGEEKVILFNLSGHGLIDMASYDKYLSGDLINYSLSDEDIQKSLNQIGDLSK
;
A
#
# COMPACT_ATOMS: atom_id res chain seq x y z
N MET A 1 -8.14 15.77 -12.96
CA MET A 1 -7.82 14.35 -13.25
C MET A 1 -9.12 13.55 -13.20
N GLU A 2 -9.14 12.28 -13.62
CA GLU A 2 -10.38 11.50 -13.80
C GLU A 2 -11.19 11.35 -12.49
N ALA A 3 -10.56 10.86 -11.42
CA ALA A 3 -11.22 10.66 -10.13
C ALA A 3 -11.80 11.95 -9.53
N GLU A 4 -11.10 13.09 -9.65
CA GLU A 4 -11.62 14.39 -9.18
C GLU A 4 -12.95 14.74 -9.88
N LYS A 5 -13.02 14.54 -11.20
CA LYS A 5 -14.23 14.82 -11.99
C LYS A 5 -15.35 13.84 -11.65
N GLN A 6 -15.03 12.56 -11.45
CA GLN A 6 -16.02 11.54 -11.11
C GLN A 6 -16.63 11.78 -9.71
N MET A 7 -15.82 12.18 -8.73
CA MET A 7 -16.30 12.58 -7.41
C MET A 7 -17.21 13.82 -7.49
N GLU A 8 -16.82 14.83 -8.28
CA GLU A 8 -17.67 16.00 -8.54
C GLU A 8 -19.01 15.62 -9.19
N MET A 9 -19.00 14.72 -10.18
CA MET A 9 -20.22 14.20 -10.82
C MET A 9 -21.13 13.46 -9.84
N ALA A 10 -20.54 12.77 -8.85
CA ALA A 10 -21.28 12.10 -7.78
C ALA A 10 -21.80 13.08 -6.70
N GLY A 11 -21.36 14.34 -6.72
CA GLY A 11 -21.68 15.31 -5.67
C GLY A 11 -20.90 15.07 -4.36
N GLU A 12 -19.82 14.30 -4.41
CA GLU A 12 -19.09 13.82 -3.24
C GLU A 12 -17.64 14.33 -3.20
N TYR A 13 -17.03 14.30 -2.02
CA TYR A 13 -15.61 14.62 -1.82
C TYR A 13 -14.97 13.67 -0.81
N PRO A 14 -13.79 13.09 -1.08
CA PRO A 14 -13.24 12.05 -0.21
C PRO A 14 -12.73 12.63 1.11
N ASP A 15 -13.18 12.06 2.23
CA ASP A 15 -12.53 12.20 3.54
C ASP A 15 -11.22 11.41 3.58
N MET A 16 -11.15 10.30 2.84
CA MET A 16 -9.99 9.43 2.79
C MET A 16 -9.74 8.96 1.35
N VAL A 17 -8.47 8.93 0.95
CA VAL A 17 -8.01 8.31 -0.28
C VAL A 17 -7.03 7.18 0.05
N ILE A 18 -7.35 5.96 -0.38
CA ILE A 18 -6.64 4.74 -0.02
C ILE A 18 -6.09 4.06 -1.28
N GLY A 19 -4.87 3.54 -1.23
CA GLY A 19 -4.31 2.76 -2.35
C GLY A 19 -3.30 1.73 -1.89
N CYS A 20 -3.22 0.61 -2.61
CA CYS A 20 -2.25 -0.44 -2.33
C CYS A 20 -0.84 0.03 -2.69
N PHE A 21 0.18 -0.40 -1.93
CA PHE A 21 1.51 0.18 -2.01
C PHE A 21 2.60 -0.82 -2.39
N GLY A 22 2.92 -0.82 -3.69
CA GLY A 22 4.08 -1.52 -4.27
C GLY A 22 5.29 -0.60 -4.25
N GLY A 23 5.65 0.03 -5.38
CA GLY A 23 6.59 1.16 -5.39
C GLY A 23 5.93 2.55 -5.24
N GLY A 24 4.59 2.60 -5.28
CA GLY A 24 3.81 3.81 -5.01
C GLY A 24 3.24 4.54 -6.21
N SER A 25 3.45 4.06 -7.45
CA SER A 25 2.91 4.72 -8.66
C SER A 25 1.38 4.81 -8.67
N ASN A 26 0.68 3.69 -8.41
CA ASN A 26 -0.79 3.66 -8.37
C ASN A 26 -1.35 4.52 -7.22
N PHE A 27 -0.70 4.48 -6.05
CA PHE A 27 -1.10 5.29 -4.89
C PHE A 27 -0.90 6.78 -5.18
N GLY A 28 0.24 7.18 -5.72
CA GLY A 28 0.51 8.57 -6.11
C GLY A 28 -0.47 9.06 -7.18
N GLY A 29 -0.76 8.21 -8.17
CA GLY A 29 -1.71 8.51 -9.25
C GLY A 29 -3.11 8.88 -8.75
N ILE A 30 -3.63 8.12 -7.78
CA ILE A 30 -4.95 8.41 -7.18
C ILE A 30 -4.91 9.54 -6.16
N SER A 31 -3.86 9.64 -5.34
CA SER A 31 -3.82 10.51 -4.16
C SER A 31 -3.34 11.93 -4.43
N PHE A 32 -2.34 12.13 -5.30
CA PHE A 32 -1.68 13.43 -5.46
C PHE A 32 -2.62 14.55 -5.92
N PRO A 33 -3.62 14.33 -6.80
CA PRO A 33 -4.58 15.38 -7.15
C PRO A 33 -5.37 15.90 -5.95
N PHE A 34 -5.82 15.01 -5.07
CA PHE A 34 -6.54 15.39 -3.85
C PHE A 34 -5.59 15.95 -2.79
N MET A 35 -4.36 15.45 -2.71
CA MET A 35 -3.34 15.97 -1.79
C MET A 35 -2.95 17.41 -2.13
N ARG A 36 -2.90 17.75 -3.42
CA ARG A 36 -2.76 19.15 -3.87
C ARG A 36 -3.85 20.03 -3.27
N HIS A 37 -5.09 19.55 -3.12
CA HIS A 37 -6.15 20.34 -2.48
C HIS A 37 -5.94 20.53 -0.98
N ASN A 38 -5.34 19.56 -0.28
CA ASN A 38 -4.92 19.77 1.10
C ASN A 38 -3.87 20.90 1.18
N ILE A 39 -2.85 20.83 0.32
CA ILE A 39 -1.71 21.77 0.33
C ILE A 39 -2.13 23.19 -0.09
N LEU A 40 -2.90 23.31 -1.17
CA LEU A 40 -3.22 24.62 -1.77
C LEU A 40 -4.55 25.21 -1.29
N ASN A 41 -5.50 24.36 -0.85
CA ASN A 41 -6.86 24.79 -0.53
C ASN A 41 -7.28 24.46 0.91
N GLY A 42 -6.38 23.93 1.74
CA GLY A 42 -6.64 23.67 3.17
C GLY A 42 -7.61 22.52 3.44
N LYS A 43 -7.88 21.66 2.44
CA LYS A 43 -8.63 20.40 2.65
C LYS A 43 -7.93 19.50 3.66
N LYS A 44 -8.67 18.54 4.22
CA LYS A 44 -8.23 17.65 5.31
C LYS A 44 -8.39 16.17 4.99
N THR A 45 -8.36 15.83 3.70
CA THR A 45 -8.44 14.43 3.24
C THR A 45 -7.25 13.64 3.77
N ARG A 46 -7.49 12.45 4.31
CA ARG A 46 -6.43 11.52 4.73
C ARG A 46 -5.95 10.70 3.54
N PHE A 47 -4.67 10.38 3.48
CA PHE A 47 -4.06 9.58 2.41
C PHE A 47 -3.41 8.35 3.00
N ILE A 48 -3.92 7.16 2.69
CA ILE A 48 -3.51 5.91 3.34
C ILE A 48 -2.90 4.97 2.31
N ALA A 49 -1.60 4.71 2.43
CA ALA A 49 -0.90 3.70 1.64
C ALA A 49 -0.95 2.35 2.37
N ALA A 50 -1.61 1.36 1.75
CA ALA A 50 -1.77 0.02 2.29
C ALA A 50 -0.74 -0.94 1.69
N GLU A 51 0.24 -1.38 2.48
CA GLU A 51 1.32 -2.29 2.06
C GLU A 51 1.18 -3.67 2.74
N PRO A 52 1.93 -4.71 2.32
CA PRO A 52 1.85 -6.01 2.98
C PRO A 52 2.69 -6.02 4.26
N ALA A 53 2.20 -6.69 5.31
CA ALA A 53 2.98 -6.90 6.54
C ALA A 53 4.26 -7.74 6.33
N SER A 54 4.32 -8.50 5.23
CA SER A 54 5.50 -9.25 4.79
C SER A 54 6.54 -8.38 4.06
N CYS A 55 6.19 -7.16 3.63
CA CYS A 55 7.11 -6.17 3.06
C CYS A 55 6.76 -4.74 3.56
N PRO A 56 6.89 -4.48 4.89
CA PRO A 56 6.41 -3.27 5.57
C PRO A 56 7.42 -2.10 5.45
N LYS A 57 7.72 -1.69 4.23
CA LYS A 57 8.75 -0.68 3.93
C LYS A 57 8.37 0.73 4.38
N LEU A 58 7.09 1.13 4.29
CA LEU A 58 6.62 2.43 4.75
C LEU A 58 6.39 2.44 6.27
N THR A 59 5.83 1.37 6.85
CA THR A 59 5.49 1.32 8.27
C THR A 59 6.68 1.01 9.16
N ARG A 60 7.64 0.20 8.67
CA ARG A 60 8.76 -0.31 9.47
C ARG A 60 10.14 -0.20 8.81
N GLY A 61 10.20 0.17 7.53
CA GLY A 61 11.47 0.41 6.84
C GLY A 61 12.21 1.67 7.33
N LYS A 62 13.40 1.90 6.79
CA LYS A 62 14.23 3.08 7.12
C LYS A 62 14.30 4.03 5.95
N PHE A 63 14.21 5.33 6.23
CA PHE A 63 14.46 6.38 5.24
C PHE A 63 15.98 6.58 5.10
N GLN A 64 16.55 6.16 3.98
CA GLN A 64 17.97 6.32 3.66
C GLN A 64 18.19 6.30 2.15
N TYR A 65 19.43 6.56 1.70
CA TYR A 65 19.80 6.34 0.31
C TYR A 65 19.92 4.84 0.02
N ASP A 66 19.29 4.40 -1.06
CA ASP A 66 19.35 3.01 -1.52
C ASP A 66 19.12 2.93 -3.03
N PHE A 67 19.45 1.79 -3.63
CA PHE A 67 19.20 1.55 -5.05
C PHE A 67 17.72 1.24 -5.30
N GLY A 68 17.16 1.81 -6.36
CA GLY A 68 15.80 1.55 -6.83
C GLY A 68 15.62 0.21 -7.55
N ASP A 69 16.68 -0.59 -7.67
CA ASP A 69 16.68 -1.92 -8.25
C ASP A 69 17.60 -2.84 -7.45
N GLU A 70 17.28 -4.12 -7.45
CA GLU A 70 18.06 -5.15 -6.74
C GLU A 70 19.48 -5.30 -7.29
N ALA A 71 19.72 -4.97 -8.57
CA ALA A 71 21.03 -5.09 -9.21
C ALA A 71 21.98 -3.91 -8.92
N GLY A 72 21.49 -2.84 -8.29
CA GLY A 72 22.29 -1.66 -7.94
C GLY A 72 22.71 -0.79 -9.12
N TYR A 73 21.94 -0.76 -10.21
CA TYR A 73 22.27 0.02 -11.41
C TYR A 73 21.61 1.40 -11.47
N THR A 74 20.56 1.62 -10.69
CA THR A 74 19.93 2.93 -10.54
C THR A 74 20.85 3.89 -9.79
N PRO A 75 20.66 5.22 -9.93
CA PRO A 75 21.21 6.15 -8.96
C PRO A 75 20.68 5.86 -7.55
N LEU A 76 21.43 6.26 -6.53
CA LEU A 76 20.95 6.23 -5.15
C LEU A 76 19.76 7.18 -4.98
N LEU A 77 18.69 6.67 -4.39
CA LEU A 77 17.44 7.38 -4.16
C LEU A 77 17.19 7.52 -2.66
N PRO A 78 16.83 8.71 -2.14
CA PRO A 78 16.41 8.86 -0.75
C PRO A 78 14.99 8.31 -0.61
N MET A 79 14.85 7.15 0.02
CA MET A 79 13.57 6.46 0.15
C MET A 79 13.44 5.66 1.44
N PHE A 80 12.19 5.38 1.83
CA PHE A 80 11.93 4.27 2.75
C PHE A 80 12.25 2.94 2.06
N THR A 81 13.02 2.10 2.73
CA THR A 81 13.51 0.84 2.17
C THR A 81 13.63 -0.26 3.24
N LEU A 82 13.51 -1.50 2.79
CA LEU A 82 13.93 -2.71 3.52
C LEU A 82 15.36 -3.16 3.14
N GLY A 83 16.02 -2.43 2.23
CA GLY A 83 17.29 -2.74 1.58
C GLY A 83 17.08 -3.41 0.21
N HIS A 84 17.83 -3.01 -0.82
CA HIS A 84 17.67 -3.58 -2.18
C HIS A 84 17.96 -5.09 -2.30
N ASN A 85 18.68 -5.67 -1.35
CA ASN A 85 18.90 -7.12 -1.26
C ASN A 85 17.80 -7.87 -0.49
N PHE A 86 16.75 -7.17 -0.05
CA PHE A 86 15.61 -7.77 0.62
C PHE A 86 14.86 -8.70 -0.34
N SER A 87 14.58 -9.92 0.11
CA SER A 87 13.73 -10.87 -0.62
C SER A 87 12.50 -11.24 0.21
N PRO A 88 11.27 -11.08 -0.33
CA PRO A 88 10.06 -11.50 0.35
C PRO A 88 10.03 -13.01 0.62
N ALA A 89 9.37 -13.43 1.70
CA ALA A 89 9.20 -14.84 2.00
C ALA A 89 8.46 -15.58 0.86
N HIS A 90 8.89 -16.81 0.56
CA HIS A 90 8.30 -17.64 -0.51
C HIS A 90 6.79 -17.91 -0.35
N VAL A 91 6.28 -17.85 0.89
CA VAL A 91 4.86 -18.03 1.21
C VAL A 91 4.00 -16.79 0.92
N HIS A 92 4.61 -15.69 0.48
CA HIS A 92 3.90 -14.44 0.18
C HIS A 92 3.33 -14.45 -1.24
N ALA A 93 2.01 -14.50 -1.35
CA ALA A 93 1.20 -14.48 -2.56
C ALA A 93 0.49 -13.13 -2.80
N GLY A 94 0.54 -12.19 -1.85
CA GLY A 94 -0.18 -10.90 -1.92
C GLY A 94 0.43 -9.82 -2.84
N GLY A 95 1.45 -10.13 -3.65
CA GLY A 95 2.11 -9.14 -4.51
C GLY A 95 2.90 -8.08 -3.72
N LEU A 96 3.01 -6.85 -4.22
CA LEU A 96 3.62 -5.69 -3.51
C LEU A 96 5.03 -5.92 -2.93
N ARG A 97 5.83 -6.75 -3.61
CA ARG A 97 7.12 -7.30 -3.14
C ARG A 97 8.30 -6.34 -3.13
N TYR A 98 8.18 -5.20 -3.80
CA TYR A 98 9.28 -4.26 -3.99
C TYR A 98 9.76 -3.70 -2.64
N HIS A 99 11.08 -3.63 -2.45
CA HIS A 99 11.76 -3.31 -1.19
C HIS A 99 11.69 -1.83 -0.81
N GLY A 100 11.62 -0.95 -1.82
CA GLY A 100 11.70 0.50 -1.67
C GLY A 100 10.37 1.21 -1.92
N ALA A 101 10.30 2.47 -1.51
CA ALA A 101 9.17 3.36 -1.78
C ALA A 101 9.62 4.48 -2.73
N GLY A 102 8.76 4.90 -3.66
CA GLY A 102 9.09 6.03 -4.54
C GLY A 102 9.52 7.28 -3.75
N VAL A 103 10.50 8.03 -4.26
CA VAL A 103 11.12 9.18 -3.56
C VAL A 103 10.09 10.20 -3.09
N ILE A 104 9.15 10.56 -3.97
CA ILE A 104 8.09 11.54 -3.64
C ILE A 104 7.22 11.02 -2.49
N VAL A 105 6.78 9.75 -2.56
CA VAL A 105 5.96 9.15 -1.51
C VAL A 105 6.73 9.07 -0.20
N SER A 106 8.01 8.69 -0.25
CA SER A 106 8.86 8.62 0.94
C SER A 106 8.98 9.97 1.63
N GLN A 107 9.16 11.05 0.85
CA GLN A 107 9.23 12.40 1.38
C GLN A 107 7.87 12.83 1.98
N LEU A 108 6.75 12.57 1.29
CA LEU A 108 5.41 12.90 1.78
C LEU A 108 5.08 12.19 3.10
N LEU A 109 5.47 10.92 3.26
CA LEU A 109 5.31 10.20 4.52
C LEU A 109 6.17 10.81 5.62
N LYS A 110 7.44 11.14 5.33
CA LYS A 110 8.36 11.77 6.28
C LYS A 110 7.85 13.14 6.76
N ASP A 111 7.19 13.88 5.88
CA ASP A 111 6.61 15.19 6.18
C ASP A 111 5.22 15.10 6.85
N GLY A 112 4.70 13.89 7.09
CA GLY A 112 3.39 13.67 7.73
C GLY A 112 2.20 14.06 6.85
N LEU A 113 2.37 14.10 5.53
CA LEU A 113 1.32 14.43 4.57
C LEU A 113 0.50 13.21 4.13
N MET A 114 0.93 12.01 4.52
CA MET A 114 0.21 10.75 4.32
C MET A 114 0.51 9.78 5.47
N GLU A 115 -0.29 8.73 5.54
CA GLU A 115 -0.22 7.65 6.51
C GLU A 115 0.07 6.33 5.77
N ALA A 116 0.70 5.39 6.45
CA ALA A 116 0.91 4.03 5.94
C ALA A 116 0.32 3.01 6.92
N THR A 117 -0.21 1.93 6.37
CA THR A 117 -0.65 0.77 7.15
C THR A 117 -0.18 -0.51 6.46
N ASP A 118 0.17 -1.50 7.26
CA ASP A 118 0.47 -2.83 6.78
C ASP A 118 -0.71 -3.78 7.02
N ILE A 119 -0.97 -4.62 6.01
CA ILE A 119 -2.07 -5.56 5.97
C ILE A 119 -1.50 -6.99 5.98
N PRO A 120 -1.89 -7.84 6.95
CA PRO A 120 -1.61 -9.26 6.92
C PRO A 120 -2.15 -9.92 5.65
N GLN A 121 -1.42 -10.88 5.11
CA GLN A 121 -1.81 -11.57 3.87
C GLN A 121 -3.21 -12.20 3.95
N LEU A 122 -3.53 -12.90 5.04
CA LEU A 122 -4.85 -13.54 5.15
C LEU A 122 -5.98 -12.53 5.17
N GLU A 123 -5.76 -11.36 5.78
CA GLU A 123 -6.74 -10.29 5.82
C GLU A 123 -6.94 -9.65 4.44
N SER A 124 -5.87 -9.48 3.66
CA SER A 124 -6.02 -8.95 2.30
C SER A 124 -6.85 -9.92 1.44
N PHE A 125 -6.55 -11.22 1.45
CA PHE A 125 -7.35 -12.18 0.68
C PHE A 125 -8.80 -12.30 1.18
N GLU A 126 -9.05 -12.23 2.50
CA GLU A 126 -10.40 -12.19 3.06
C GLU A 126 -11.18 -10.98 2.54
N ALA A 127 -10.57 -9.79 2.57
CA ALA A 127 -11.16 -8.57 2.05
C ALA A 127 -11.44 -8.66 0.53
N GLY A 128 -10.50 -9.19 -0.24
CA GLY A 128 -10.66 -9.39 -1.69
C GLY A 128 -11.77 -10.39 -2.02
N TYR A 129 -11.86 -11.50 -1.28
CA TYR A 129 -12.91 -12.49 -1.42
C TYR A 129 -14.29 -11.89 -1.11
N LEU A 130 -14.42 -11.17 0.01
CA LEU A 130 -15.64 -10.46 0.35
C LEU A 130 -16.04 -9.47 -0.73
N PHE A 131 -15.10 -8.66 -1.23
CA PHE A 131 -15.36 -7.70 -2.30
C PHE A 131 -15.86 -8.37 -3.58
N ALA A 132 -15.27 -9.50 -3.97
CA ALA A 132 -15.73 -10.26 -5.12
C ALA A 132 -17.15 -10.81 -4.94
N GLN A 133 -17.53 -11.23 -3.73
CA GLN A 133 -18.88 -11.69 -3.43
C GLN A 133 -19.92 -10.56 -3.45
N MET A 134 -19.54 -9.37 -3.00
CA MET A 134 -20.46 -8.24 -2.87
C MET A 134 -20.58 -7.39 -4.14
N GLU A 135 -19.46 -7.15 -4.83
CA GLU A 135 -19.35 -6.22 -5.96
C GLU A 135 -19.17 -6.93 -7.32
N GLY A 136 -18.96 -8.26 -7.32
CA GLY A 136 -18.85 -9.07 -8.54
C GLY A 136 -17.54 -8.91 -9.33
N ILE A 137 -16.57 -8.16 -8.80
CA ILE A 137 -15.24 -7.98 -9.41
C ILE A 137 -14.23 -8.75 -8.59
N ILE A 138 -13.43 -9.61 -9.22
CA ILE A 138 -12.30 -10.28 -8.58
C ILE A 138 -11.11 -9.31 -8.56
N PRO A 139 -10.70 -8.76 -7.40
CA PRO A 139 -9.60 -7.79 -7.33
C PRO A 139 -8.24 -8.49 -7.45
N ALA A 140 -7.21 -7.78 -7.91
CA ALA A 140 -5.84 -8.29 -7.85
C ALA A 140 -5.39 -8.46 -6.38
N PRO A 141 -4.56 -9.47 -6.03
CA PRO A 141 -4.03 -9.63 -4.67
C PRO A 141 -3.38 -8.37 -4.10
N GLU A 142 -2.76 -7.54 -4.94
CA GLU A 142 -2.25 -6.22 -4.58
C GLU A 142 -3.39 -5.29 -4.12
N SER A 143 -4.44 -5.14 -4.93
CA SER A 143 -5.57 -4.25 -4.65
C SER A 143 -6.34 -4.64 -3.39
N CYS A 144 -6.32 -5.93 -3.03
CA CYS A 144 -6.90 -6.43 -1.79
C CYS A 144 -6.38 -5.74 -0.53
N HIS A 145 -5.15 -5.22 -0.54
CA HIS A 145 -4.59 -4.45 0.58
C HIS A 145 -5.32 -3.11 0.76
N ALA A 146 -5.67 -2.44 -0.34
CA ALA A 146 -6.46 -1.21 -0.30
C ALA A 146 -7.88 -1.48 0.17
N ILE A 147 -8.50 -2.58 -0.30
CA ILE A 147 -9.84 -3.01 0.10
C ILE A 147 -9.87 -3.32 1.60
N ALA A 148 -8.90 -4.10 2.11
CA ALA A 148 -8.78 -4.39 3.53
C ALA A 148 -8.65 -3.11 4.37
N SER A 149 -7.79 -2.18 3.95
CA SER A 149 -7.66 -0.88 4.61
C SER A 149 -8.96 -0.06 4.57
N ALA A 150 -9.70 -0.08 3.46
CA ALA A 150 -10.99 0.59 3.35
C ALA A 150 -12.04 -0.02 4.29
N ILE A 151 -12.09 -1.35 4.40
CA ILE A 151 -12.96 -2.07 5.34
C ILE A 151 -12.60 -1.72 6.79
N ARG A 152 -11.31 -1.66 7.15
CA ARG A 152 -10.86 -1.21 8.48
C ARG A 152 -11.39 0.18 8.80
N GLU A 153 -11.21 1.15 7.91
CA GLU A 153 -11.67 2.52 8.13
C GLU A 153 -13.21 2.60 8.17
N ALA A 154 -13.92 1.86 7.32
CA ALA A 154 -15.38 1.79 7.34
C ALA A 154 -15.90 1.21 8.67
N ASN A 155 -15.24 0.19 9.22
CA ASN A 155 -15.62 -0.37 10.52
C ASN A 155 -15.34 0.61 11.67
N LYS A 156 -14.24 1.36 11.64
CA LYS A 156 -14.00 2.47 12.60
C LYS A 156 -15.12 3.52 12.52
N CYS A 157 -15.57 3.87 11.32
CA CYS A 157 -16.69 4.80 11.12
C CYS A 157 -18.01 4.27 11.71
N LYS A 158 -18.26 2.95 11.63
CA LYS A 158 -19.40 2.31 12.31
C LYS A 158 -19.31 2.41 13.83
N GLU A 159 -18.12 2.24 14.40
CA GLU A 159 -17.88 2.34 15.84
C GLU A 159 -18.07 3.77 16.36
N THR A 160 -17.62 4.78 15.60
CA THR A 160 -17.75 6.20 15.97
C THR A 160 -19.12 6.79 15.61
N GLY A 161 -19.85 6.16 14.68
CA GLY A 161 -21.10 6.68 14.12
C GLY A 161 -20.89 7.83 13.13
N GLU A 162 -19.67 8.04 12.64
CA GLU A 162 -19.35 9.09 11.67
C GLU A 162 -19.62 8.61 10.24
N GLU A 163 -20.29 9.42 9.44
CA GLU A 163 -20.41 9.22 8.00
C GLU A 163 -19.19 9.82 7.30
N LYS A 164 -18.51 9.01 6.48
CA LYS A 164 -17.27 9.38 5.77
C LYS A 164 -17.25 8.82 4.35
N VAL A 165 -16.70 9.59 3.43
CA VAL A 165 -16.49 9.19 2.04
C VAL A 165 -15.09 8.60 1.87
N ILE A 166 -15.02 7.31 1.54
CA ILE A 166 -13.76 6.59 1.30
C ILE A 166 -13.61 6.36 -0.21
N LEU A 167 -12.62 7.02 -0.82
CA LEU A 167 -12.17 6.71 -2.18
C LEU A 167 -10.99 5.75 -2.09
N PHE A 168 -11.08 4.56 -2.70
CA PHE A 168 -9.93 3.67 -2.80
C PHE A 168 -9.62 3.33 -4.26
N ASN A 169 -8.34 3.02 -4.54
CA ASN A 169 -7.91 2.64 -5.87
C ASN A 169 -7.90 1.12 -6.04
N LEU A 170 -8.84 0.60 -6.82
CA LEU A 170 -8.82 -0.76 -7.33
C LEU A 170 -7.81 -0.84 -8.50
N SER A 171 -6.55 -1.10 -8.17
CA SER A 171 -5.42 -1.00 -9.10
C SER A 171 -5.38 -2.07 -10.20
N GLY A 172 -6.11 -3.18 -10.05
CA GLY A 172 -6.21 -4.23 -11.06
C GLY A 172 -7.21 -5.32 -10.72
N HIS A 173 -7.47 -6.21 -11.68
CA HIS A 173 -8.29 -7.40 -11.50
C HIS A 173 -7.43 -8.64 -11.24
N GLY A 174 -7.98 -9.63 -10.52
CA GLY A 174 -7.28 -10.86 -10.16
C GLY A 174 -7.49 -12.04 -11.12
N LEU A 175 -8.07 -11.81 -12.31
CA LEU A 175 -8.40 -12.90 -13.26
C LEU A 175 -7.20 -13.75 -13.68
N ILE A 176 -5.99 -13.20 -13.63
CA ILE A 176 -4.74 -13.91 -13.95
C ILE A 176 -3.96 -14.34 -12.71
N ASP A 177 -4.48 -14.04 -11.52
CA ASP A 177 -3.87 -14.32 -10.21
C ASP A 177 -4.64 -15.41 -9.44
N MET A 178 -5.45 -16.21 -10.15
CA MET A 178 -6.31 -17.24 -9.57
C MET A 178 -5.54 -18.26 -8.73
N ALA A 179 -4.30 -18.58 -9.10
CA ALA A 179 -3.45 -19.47 -8.30
C ALA A 179 -3.18 -18.94 -6.88
N SER A 180 -3.17 -17.63 -6.67
CA SER A 180 -3.04 -17.03 -5.33
C SER A 180 -4.35 -17.16 -4.55
N TYR A 181 -5.49 -16.97 -5.21
CA TYR A 181 -6.80 -17.21 -4.60
C TYR A 181 -7.04 -18.69 -4.27
N ASP A 182 -6.60 -19.61 -5.13
CA ASP A 182 -6.71 -21.05 -4.88
C ASP A 182 -5.97 -21.44 -3.61
N LYS A 183 -4.76 -20.93 -3.39
CA LYS A 183 -3.99 -21.14 -2.15
C LYS A 183 -4.71 -20.58 -0.92
N TYR A 184 -5.41 -19.46 -1.05
CA TYR A 184 -6.20 -18.90 0.05
C TYR A 184 -7.38 -19.82 0.37
N LEU A 185 -8.14 -20.22 -0.65
CA LEU A 185 -9.34 -21.05 -0.52
C LEU A 185 -9.03 -22.48 -0.06
N SER A 186 -7.85 -23.02 -0.39
CA SER A 186 -7.37 -24.31 0.12
C SER A 186 -6.84 -24.25 1.56
N GLY A 187 -6.66 -23.04 2.12
CA GLY A 187 -6.06 -22.84 3.44
C GLY A 187 -4.53 -22.96 3.47
N ASP A 188 -3.87 -22.90 2.31
CA ASP A 188 -2.41 -23.02 2.19
C ASP A 188 -1.66 -21.70 2.44
N LEU A 189 -2.38 -20.58 2.51
CA LEU A 189 -1.78 -19.29 2.89
C LEU A 189 -1.64 -19.17 4.41
N ILE A 190 -0.51 -18.59 4.82
CA ILE A 190 -0.26 -18.20 6.21
C ILE A 190 0.13 -16.72 6.26
N ASN A 191 -0.12 -16.09 7.40
CA ASN A 191 0.45 -14.77 7.66
C ASN A 191 1.96 -14.90 7.87
N TYR A 192 2.69 -13.98 7.26
CA TYR A 192 4.10 -13.79 7.51
C TYR A 192 4.35 -12.30 7.74
N SER A 193 4.99 -11.98 8.85
CA SER A 193 5.48 -10.64 9.17
C SER A 193 6.97 -10.73 9.41
N LEU A 194 7.71 -9.72 8.95
CA LEU A 194 9.13 -9.63 9.22
C LEU A 194 9.37 -9.29 10.69
N SER A 195 10.38 -9.88 11.33
CA SER A 195 10.85 -9.39 12.62
C SER A 195 11.66 -8.10 12.44
N ASP A 196 11.77 -7.27 13.49
CA ASP A 196 12.65 -6.08 13.43
C ASP A 196 14.12 -6.49 13.22
N GLU A 197 14.52 -7.67 13.72
CA GLU A 197 15.84 -8.25 13.51
C GLU A 197 16.09 -8.59 12.03
N ASP A 198 15.10 -9.16 11.32
CA ASP A 198 15.21 -9.46 9.89
C ASP A 198 15.36 -8.18 9.06
N ILE A 199 14.56 -7.16 9.38
CA ILE A 199 14.64 -5.85 8.71
C ILE A 199 16.03 -5.24 8.96
N GLN A 200 16.49 -5.22 10.20
CA GLN A 200 17.80 -4.66 10.53
C GLN A 200 18.95 -5.44 9.86
N LYS A 201 18.84 -6.78 9.77
CA LYS A 201 19.81 -7.62 9.07
C LYS A 201 19.88 -7.28 7.59
N SER A 202 18.74 -7.11 6.92
CA SER A 202 18.67 -6.70 5.52
C SER A 202 19.31 -5.32 5.30
N LEU A 203 18.99 -4.35 6.17
CA LEU A 203 19.57 -3.01 6.12
C LEU A 203 21.08 -3.00 6.37
N ASN A 204 21.57 -3.86 7.28
CA ASN A 204 23.01 -3.97 7.56
C ASN A 204 23.80 -4.54 6.38
N GLN A 205 23.18 -5.36 5.52
CA GLN A 205 23.85 -5.93 4.35
C GLN A 205 24.17 -4.90 3.28
N ILE A 206 23.32 -3.88 3.12
CA ILE A 206 23.54 -2.80 2.15
C ILE A 206 24.49 -1.71 2.68
N GLY A 207 24.66 -1.65 4.01
CA GLY A 207 25.54 -0.68 4.67
C GLY A 207 25.06 0.77 4.54
N ASP A 208 25.94 1.71 4.88
CA ASP A 208 25.68 3.13 4.70
C ASP A 208 26.10 3.57 3.28
N LEU A 209 25.11 3.82 2.44
CA LEU A 209 25.27 4.24 1.05
C LEU A 209 25.37 5.78 0.90
N SER A 210 25.38 6.55 1.99
CA SER A 210 25.40 8.02 1.97
C SER A 210 26.78 8.66 1.74
N LYS A 211 27.80 7.88 1.34
CA LYS A 211 29.18 8.36 1.12
C LYS A 211 29.44 8.89 -0.27
#